data_AF-A0A2V1BNB2-F1
#
_entry.id   AF-A0A2V1BNB2-F1
#
_cell.length_a   1.000
_cell.length_b   1.000
_cell.length_c   1.000
_cell.angle_alpha   90.00
_cell.angle_beta   90.00
_cell.angle_gamma   90.00
#
_symmetry.space_group_name_H-M   'P 1'
#
loop_
_entity.id
_entity.type
_entity.pdbx_description
1 polymer ?
#
loop_
_entity_poly.entity_id
_entity_poly.type
_entity_poly.pdbx_seq_one_letter_code
_entity_poly.pdbx_strand_id
1 'polypeptide(L)'
;MEILMMFGGQMACEALNFALKRILKEERPKQMHGKGYGMPSSHAQFVAFFSLSLTLFLLFRHVPKKPTPSHTPLTMVSRVLLSGLALASAGLVAWSRIYLNYHTEKQVMVGCLAGTLSAVSWFLITTVVRQSGLLGWILEQYPTRLFRMRDLVVEEDLCQAGWEKWESKRIANKGSKGKKIR
;
A
#
# COMPACT_ATOMS: atom_id res chain seq x y z
N MET A 1 2.58 5.51 -9.09
CA MET A 1 3.29 6.24 -8.01
C MET A 1 2.85 5.81 -6.62
N GLU A 2 1.58 5.40 -6.47
CA GLU A 2 1.03 4.96 -5.19
C GLU A 2 1.87 3.92 -4.44
N ILE A 3 2.33 2.86 -5.11
CA ILE A 3 3.15 1.81 -4.48
C ILE A 3 4.45 2.38 -3.89
N LEU A 4 5.09 3.33 -4.59
CA LEU A 4 6.31 3.98 -4.11
C LEU A 4 6.03 4.91 -2.93
N MET A 5 4.89 5.58 -2.93
CA MET A 5 4.45 6.39 -1.79
C MET A 5 4.19 5.49 -0.58
N MET A 6 3.51 4.36 -0.76
CA MET A 6 3.28 3.39 0.31
C MET A 6 4.61 2.83 0.84
N PHE A 7 5.55 2.51 -0.04
CA PHE A 7 6.89 2.08 0.33
C PHE A 7 7.65 3.16 1.12
N GLY A 8 7.64 4.41 0.64
CA GLY A 8 8.24 5.54 1.35
C GLY A 8 7.64 5.74 2.74
N GLY A 9 6.31 5.58 2.86
CA GLY A 9 5.61 5.61 4.14
C GLY A 9 6.02 4.45 5.06
N GLN A 10 6.23 3.25 4.52
CA GLN A 10 6.74 2.11 5.28
C GLN A 10 8.14 2.40 5.85
N MET A 11 9.04 2.95 5.04
CA MET A 11 10.39 3.32 5.48
C MET A 11 10.35 4.41 6.55
N ALA A 12 9.48 5.42 6.38
CA ALA A 12 9.27 6.46 7.37
C ALA A 12 8.73 5.88 8.69
N CYS A 13 7.81 4.93 8.62
CA CYS A 13 7.26 4.24 9.78
C CYS A 13 8.35 3.42 10.51
N GLU A 14 9.22 2.73 9.79
CA GLU A 14 10.35 2.00 10.40
C GLU A 14 11.38 2.97 11.01
N ALA A 15 11.65 4.10 10.36
CA ALA A 15 12.51 5.15 10.91
C ALA A 15 11.94 5.74 12.21
N LEU A 16 10.62 5.95 12.26
CA LEU A 16 9.91 6.35 13.49
C LEU A 16 10.02 5.27 14.57
N ASN A 17 9.85 3.99 14.22
CA ASN A 17 10.04 2.87 15.15
C ASN A 17 11.46 2.88 15.75
N PHE A 18 12.45 3.07 14.90
CA PHE A 18 13.85 3.14 15.30
C PHE A 18 14.15 4.33 16.23
N ALA A 19 13.59 5.50 15.94
CA ALA A 19 13.69 6.67 16.81
C ALA A 19 13.01 6.43 18.16
N LEU A 20 11.78 5.90 18.15
CA LEU A 20 11.02 5.59 19.37
C LEU A 20 11.75 4.59 20.27
N LYS A 21 12.38 3.55 19.69
CA LYS A 21 13.21 2.58 20.44
C LYS A 21 14.38 3.25 21.16
N ARG A 22 14.99 4.28 20.56
CA ARG A 22 16.10 5.03 21.17
C ARG A 22 15.65 6.00 22.26
N ILE A 23 14.40 6.46 22.20
CA ILE A 23 13.82 7.39 23.19
C ILE A 23 13.28 6.61 24.40
N LEU A 24 12.47 5.57 24.17
CA LEU A 24 11.76 4.86 25.23
C LEU A 24 12.65 3.87 25.99
N LYS A 25 13.67 3.29 25.33
CA LYS A 25 14.68 2.38 25.93
C LYS A 25 14.12 1.31 26.87
N GLU A 26 12.88 0.84 26.64
CA GLU A 26 12.26 -0.15 27.52
C GLU A 26 12.87 -1.54 27.27
N GLU A 27 13.22 -2.25 28.35
CA GLU A 27 13.79 -3.59 28.28
C GLU A 27 12.77 -4.62 27.77
N ARG A 28 13.26 -5.66 27.08
CA ARG A 28 12.44 -6.81 26.68
C ARG A 28 12.06 -7.67 27.89
N PRO A 29 10.95 -8.42 27.85
CA PRO A 29 10.62 -9.38 28.90
C PRO A 29 11.78 -10.37 29.14
N LYS A 30 12.04 -10.68 30.42
CA LYS A 30 13.26 -11.34 30.96
C LYS A 30 13.57 -12.75 30.42
N GLN A 31 12.68 -13.35 29.61
CA GLN A 31 12.82 -14.72 29.11
C GLN A 31 13.48 -14.83 27.72
N MET A 32 13.94 -13.73 27.14
CA MET A 32 14.57 -13.72 25.81
C MET A 32 16.04 -13.28 25.85
N HIS A 33 16.94 -14.18 25.45
CA HIS A 33 18.32 -13.85 25.09
C HIS A 33 18.35 -13.19 23.70
N GLY A 34 18.20 -11.87 23.65
CA GLY A 34 18.35 -11.09 22.43
C GLY A 34 18.72 -9.64 22.75
N LYS A 35 19.82 -9.14 22.17
CA LYS A 35 20.29 -7.76 22.39
C LYS A 35 19.32 -6.76 21.73
N GLY A 36 18.70 -5.87 22.51
CA GLY A 36 17.95 -4.69 22.02
C GLY A 36 16.65 -4.37 22.77
N TYR A 37 16.21 -3.10 22.68
CA TYR A 37 15.00 -2.60 23.34
C TYR A 37 13.70 -3.26 22.81
N GLY A 38 12.71 -3.43 23.69
CA GLY A 38 11.47 -4.17 23.43
C GLY A 38 10.31 -3.34 22.90
N MET A 39 10.33 -2.03 23.12
CA MET A 39 9.24 -1.12 22.78
C MET A 39 9.64 -0.10 21.69
N PRO A 40 8.80 0.16 20.67
CA PRO A 40 7.61 -0.59 20.26
C PRO A 40 7.94 -1.81 19.36
N SER A 41 7.01 -2.77 19.28
CA SER A 41 7.12 -3.93 18.39
C SER A 41 7.13 -3.49 16.91
N SER A 42 8.26 -3.65 16.23
CA SER A 42 8.39 -3.30 14.80
C SER A 42 7.50 -4.14 13.91
N HIS A 43 7.29 -5.42 14.24
CA HIS A 43 6.42 -6.30 13.44
C HIS A 43 4.96 -5.86 13.55
N ALA A 44 4.49 -5.51 14.76
CA ALA A 44 3.13 -5.02 14.96
C ALA A 44 2.93 -3.67 14.25
N GLN A 45 3.89 -2.75 14.38
CA GLN A 45 3.85 -1.44 13.72
C GLN A 45 3.87 -1.57 12.19
N PHE A 46 4.75 -2.41 11.65
CA PHE A 46 4.90 -2.65 10.21
C PHE A 46 3.59 -3.15 9.60
N VAL A 47 3.01 -4.21 10.19
CA VAL A 47 1.82 -4.84 9.62
C VAL A 47 0.57 -3.98 9.86
N ALA A 48 0.48 -3.27 10.99
CA ALA A 48 -0.58 -2.29 11.21
C ALA A 48 -0.55 -1.15 10.17
N PHE A 49 0.63 -0.60 9.88
CA PHE A 49 0.78 0.42 8.84
C PHE A 49 0.39 -0.13 7.46
N PHE A 50 0.91 -1.31 7.10
CA PHE A 50 0.69 -1.90 5.78
C PHE A 50 -0.79 -2.21 5.55
N SER A 51 -1.43 -2.92 6.49
CA SER A 51 -2.83 -3.33 6.37
C SER A 51 -3.78 -2.14 6.38
N LEU A 52 -3.51 -1.12 7.18
CA LEU A 52 -4.35 0.09 7.19
C LEU A 52 -4.14 0.93 5.92
N SER A 53 -2.90 1.09 5.46
CA SER A 53 -2.62 1.82 4.21
C SER A 53 -3.26 1.14 3.01
N LEU A 54 -3.22 -0.19 2.95
CA LEU A 54 -3.90 -0.97 1.92
C LEU A 54 -5.43 -0.80 2.00
N THR A 55 -6.00 -0.85 3.20
CA THR A 55 -7.44 -0.64 3.43
C THR A 55 -7.88 0.76 2.96
N LEU A 56 -7.14 1.80 3.37
CA LEU A 56 -7.43 3.17 2.97
C LEU A 56 -7.33 3.36 1.45
N PHE A 57 -6.32 2.74 0.82
CA PHE A 57 -6.19 2.74 -0.64
C PHE A 57 -7.40 2.08 -1.32
N LEU A 58 -7.74 0.84 -0.94
CA LEU A 58 -8.81 0.07 -1.58
C LEU A 58 -10.19 0.71 -1.42
N LEU A 59 -10.47 1.30 -0.26
CA LEU A 59 -11.79 1.85 0.05
C LEU A 59 -11.98 3.29 -0.41
N PHE A 60 -10.95 4.14 -0.30
CA PHE A 60 -11.10 5.58 -0.54
C PHE A 60 -10.41 6.09 -1.80
N ARG A 61 -9.32 5.45 -2.24
CA ARG A 61 -8.49 5.99 -3.33
C ARG A 61 -8.58 5.20 -4.62
N HIS A 62 -8.86 3.90 -4.56
CA HIS A 62 -8.99 3.06 -5.74
C HIS A 62 -10.32 3.35 -6.43
N VAL A 63 -10.30 3.97 -7.60
CA VAL A 63 -11.50 4.31 -8.39
C VAL A 63 -11.42 3.55 -9.71
N PRO A 64 -12.01 2.36 -9.79
CA PRO A 64 -11.84 1.52 -10.97
C PRO A 64 -12.63 2.11 -12.13
N LYS A 65 -12.15 1.91 -13.35
CA LYS A 65 -12.93 2.24 -14.55
C LYS A 65 -14.21 1.41 -14.63
N LYS A 66 -15.20 1.94 -15.35
CA LYS A 66 -16.46 1.25 -15.61
C LYS A 66 -16.20 -0.13 -16.25
N PRO A 67 -17.04 -1.15 -15.97
CA PRO A 67 -16.86 -2.48 -16.54
C PRO A 67 -16.77 -2.42 -18.07
N THR A 68 -15.77 -3.08 -18.62
CA THR A 68 -15.64 -3.30 -20.06
C THR A 68 -15.93 -4.78 -20.35
N PRO A 69 -16.34 -5.16 -21.58
CA PRO A 69 -16.65 -6.55 -21.92
C PRO A 69 -15.49 -7.53 -21.66
N SER A 70 -14.26 -7.02 -21.62
CA SER A 70 -13.03 -7.76 -21.37
C SER A 70 -12.57 -7.76 -19.91
N HIS A 71 -13.15 -6.93 -19.03
CA HIS A 71 -12.66 -6.79 -17.66
C HIS A 71 -13.75 -6.35 -16.67
N THR A 72 -13.88 -7.11 -15.58
CA THR A 72 -14.71 -6.78 -14.44
C THR A 72 -13.84 -6.13 -13.35
N PRO A 73 -14.05 -4.84 -13.01
CA PRO A 73 -13.28 -4.20 -11.96
C PRO A 73 -13.55 -4.85 -10.60
N LEU A 74 -12.60 -4.73 -9.67
CA LEU A 74 -12.82 -5.14 -8.28
C LEU A 74 -14.07 -4.47 -7.72
N THR A 75 -15.07 -5.27 -7.36
CA THR A 75 -16.30 -4.80 -6.74
C THR A 75 -16.04 -4.20 -5.37
N MET A 76 -16.95 -3.37 -4.87
CA MET A 76 -16.83 -2.82 -3.52
C MET A 76 -16.77 -3.93 -2.46
N VAL A 77 -17.52 -5.01 -2.66
CA VAL A 77 -17.52 -6.18 -1.78
C VAL A 77 -16.14 -6.84 -1.73
N SER A 78 -15.50 -7.08 -2.88
CA SER A 78 -14.17 -7.72 -2.89
C SER A 78 -13.10 -6.85 -2.22
N ARG A 79 -13.21 -5.52 -2.33
CA ARG A 79 -12.31 -4.57 -1.64
C ARG A 79 -12.49 -4.58 -0.14
N VAL A 80 -13.75 -4.60 0.33
CA VAL A 80 -14.06 -4.71 1.75
C VAL A 80 -13.56 -6.04 2.31
N LEU A 81 -13.77 -7.15 1.59
CA LEU A 81 -13.25 -8.46 1.97
C LEU A 81 -11.72 -8.47 2.03
N LEU A 82 -11.04 -7.94 1.02
CA LEU A 82 -9.58 -7.88 0.97
C LEU A 82 -9.01 -7.00 2.09
N SER A 83 -9.68 -5.89 2.40
CA SER A 83 -9.34 -5.02 3.54
C SER A 83 -9.52 -5.75 4.87
N GLY A 84 -10.62 -6.48 5.03
CA GLY A 84 -10.89 -7.31 6.20
C GLY A 84 -9.83 -8.40 6.38
N LEU A 85 -9.44 -9.09 5.32
CA LEU A 85 -8.36 -10.08 5.33
C LEU A 85 -7.01 -9.47 5.73
N ALA A 86 -6.68 -8.28 5.23
CA ALA A 86 -5.46 -7.58 5.58
C ALA A 86 -5.43 -7.15 7.07
N LEU A 87 -6.56 -6.70 7.61
CA LEU A 87 -6.66 -6.36 9.03
C LEU A 87 -6.63 -7.62 9.92
N ALA A 88 -7.27 -8.70 9.48
CA ALA A 88 -7.22 -9.97 10.18
C ALA A 88 -5.78 -10.53 10.23
N SER A 89 -5.02 -10.45 9.13
CA SER A 89 -3.62 -10.86 9.12
C SER A 89 -2.76 -10.00 10.04
N ALA A 90 -3.03 -8.69 10.14
CA ALA A 90 -2.38 -7.81 11.12
C ALA A 90 -2.65 -8.27 12.56
N GLY A 91 -3.90 -8.61 12.88
CA GLY A 91 -4.29 -9.16 14.17
C GLY A 91 -3.57 -10.47 14.49
N LEU A 92 -3.48 -11.39 13.52
CA LEU A 92 -2.78 -12.67 13.70
C LEU A 92 -1.27 -12.48 13.93
N VAL A 93 -0.63 -11.56 13.21
CA VAL A 93 0.79 -11.24 13.45
C VAL A 93 0.96 -10.64 14.84
N ALA A 94 0.14 -9.67 15.24
CA ALA A 94 0.17 -9.10 16.59
C ALA A 94 0.00 -10.18 17.67
N TRP A 95 -0.96 -11.07 17.50
CA TRP A 95 -1.20 -12.21 18.39
C TRP A 95 0.02 -13.13 18.49
N SER A 96 0.63 -13.50 17.35
CA SER A 96 1.81 -14.37 17.33
C SER A 96 2.98 -13.82 18.14
N ARG A 97 3.14 -12.49 18.21
CA ARG A 97 4.21 -11.84 18.98
C ARG A 97 3.99 -11.97 20.48
N ILE A 98 2.73 -11.99 20.93
CA ILE A 98 2.35 -12.21 22.32
C ILE A 98 2.46 -13.70 22.64
N TYR A 99 1.86 -14.56 21.81
CA TYR A 99 1.83 -16.01 22.00
C TYR A 99 3.22 -16.65 22.09
N LEU A 100 4.16 -16.21 21.24
CA LEU A 100 5.54 -16.69 21.27
C LEU A 100 6.41 -15.99 22.33
N ASN A 101 5.81 -15.20 23.23
CA ASN A 101 6.48 -14.46 24.32
C ASN A 101 7.60 -13.50 23.84
N TYR A 102 7.51 -13.01 22.60
CA TYR A 102 8.49 -12.04 22.07
C TYR A 102 8.25 -10.62 22.62
N HIS A 103 6.98 -10.27 22.88
CA HIS A 103 6.58 -8.94 23.33
C HIS A 103 5.43 -9.01 24.32
N THR A 104 5.34 -8.01 25.20
CA THR A 104 4.17 -7.83 26.07
C THR A 104 3.00 -7.25 25.28
N GLU A 105 1.77 -7.45 25.77
CA GLU A 105 0.57 -6.87 25.18
C GLU A 105 0.68 -5.35 25.00
N LYS A 106 1.22 -4.66 26.00
CA LYS A 106 1.46 -3.20 25.97
C LYS A 106 2.39 -2.80 24.81
N GLN A 107 3.48 -3.53 24.60
CA GLN A 107 4.43 -3.24 23.51
C GLN A 107 3.83 -3.46 22.12
N VAL A 108 2.95 -4.45 21.98
CA VAL A 108 2.22 -4.71 20.75
C VAL A 108 1.17 -3.63 20.51
N MET A 109 0.40 -3.25 21.53
CA MET A 109 -0.61 -2.18 21.41
C MET A 109 0.01 -0.84 21.02
N VAL A 110 1.12 -0.43 21.64
CA VAL A 110 1.83 0.81 21.29
C VAL A 110 2.37 0.74 19.85
N GLY A 111 2.90 -0.43 19.43
CA GLY A 111 3.33 -0.64 18.06
C GLY A 111 2.19 -0.51 17.05
N CYS A 112 1.05 -1.15 17.32
CA CYS A 112 -0.15 -1.04 16.49
C CYS A 112 -0.63 0.41 16.40
N LEU A 113 -0.73 1.12 17.54
CA LEU A 113 -1.16 2.52 17.59
C LEU A 113 -0.23 3.43 16.78
N ALA A 114 1.09 3.28 16.96
CA ALA A 114 2.08 4.03 16.18
C ALA A 114 1.97 3.75 14.68
N GLY A 115 1.76 2.49 14.29
CA GLY A 115 1.58 2.08 12.90
C GLY A 115 0.31 2.69 12.28
N THR A 116 -0.80 2.62 13.01
CA THR A 116 -2.10 3.21 12.62
C THR A 116 -2.00 4.72 12.44
N LEU A 117 -1.46 5.44 13.43
CA LEU A 117 -1.29 6.90 13.35
C LEU A 117 -0.38 7.30 12.19
N SER A 118 0.71 6.55 11.98
CA SER A 118 1.62 6.76 10.86
C SER A 118 0.92 6.56 9.51
N ALA A 119 0.12 5.51 9.37
CA ALA A 119 -0.62 5.23 8.14
C ALA A 119 -1.67 6.30 7.83
N VAL A 120 -2.44 6.75 8.82
CA VAL A 120 -3.42 7.84 8.63
C VAL A 120 -2.71 9.13 8.24
N SER A 121 -1.66 9.51 8.97
CA SER A 121 -0.90 10.74 8.69
C SER A 121 -0.28 10.71 7.30
N TRP A 122 0.32 9.58 6.92
CA TRP A 122 0.89 9.39 5.59
C TRP A 122 -0.17 9.41 4.48
N PHE A 123 -1.35 8.84 4.73
CA PHE A 123 -2.46 8.88 3.78
C PHE A 123 -2.95 10.32 3.55
N LEU A 124 -3.03 11.14 4.61
CA LEU A 124 -3.38 12.56 4.48
C LEU A 124 -2.32 13.34 3.72
N ILE A 125 -1.04 13.19 4.07
CA ILE A 125 0.08 13.85 3.37
C ILE A 125 0.07 13.48 1.89
N THR A 126 -0.06 12.20 1.55
CA THR A 126 -0.12 11.75 0.16
C THR A 126 -1.35 12.28 -0.58
N THR A 127 -2.48 12.47 0.11
CA THR A 127 -3.67 13.12 -0.47
C THR A 127 -3.39 14.58 -0.82
N VAL A 128 -2.75 15.34 0.07
CA VAL A 128 -2.37 16.74 -0.16
C VAL A 128 -1.34 16.86 -1.29
N VAL A 129 -0.34 15.98 -1.32
CA VAL A 129 0.66 15.93 -2.41
C VAL A 129 0.01 15.63 -3.77
N ARG A 130 -1.04 14.80 -3.79
CA ARG A 130 -1.84 14.52 -4.99
C ARG A 130 -2.64 15.74 -5.44
N GLN A 131 -3.32 16.42 -4.52
CA GLN A 131 -4.18 17.57 -4.83
C GLN A 131 -3.40 18.83 -5.22
N SER A 132 -2.19 19.02 -4.68
CA SER A 132 -1.34 20.19 -4.96
C SER A 132 -0.67 20.16 -6.34
N GLY A 133 -0.84 19.10 -7.13
CA GLY A 133 -0.20 18.96 -8.44
C GLY A 133 1.31 18.65 -8.38
N LEU A 134 1.90 18.59 -7.17
CA LEU A 134 3.31 18.22 -6.97
C LEU A 134 3.64 16.87 -7.60
N LEU A 135 2.70 15.93 -7.54
CA LEU A 135 2.84 14.63 -8.16
C LEU A 135 2.93 14.70 -9.69
N GLY A 136 2.15 15.58 -10.32
CA GLY A 136 2.23 15.85 -11.75
C GLY A 136 3.57 16.45 -12.13
N TRP A 137 4.04 17.43 -11.35
CA TRP A 137 5.36 18.02 -11.53
C TRP A 137 6.51 17.00 -11.40
N ILE A 138 6.43 16.06 -10.45
CA ILE A 138 7.41 14.96 -10.29
C ILE A 138 7.39 14.03 -11.52
N LEU A 139 6.21 13.71 -12.05
CA LEU A 139 6.06 12.84 -13.22
C LEU A 139 6.56 13.48 -14.52
N GLU A 140 6.68 14.80 -14.57
CA GLU A 140 7.21 15.53 -15.72
C GLU A 140 8.74 15.59 -15.77
N GLN A 141 9.42 15.28 -14.65
CA GLN A 141 10.88 15.33 -14.58
C GLN A 141 11.54 14.32 -15.53
N TYR A 142 12.73 14.67 -16.02
CA TYR A 142 13.51 13.82 -16.91
C TYR A 142 13.73 12.37 -16.41
N PRO A 143 14.15 12.12 -15.15
CA PRO A 143 14.34 10.75 -14.66
C PRO A 143 13.04 9.95 -14.62
N THR A 144 11.92 10.54 -14.20
CA THR A 144 10.64 9.82 -14.10
C THR A 144 10.09 9.47 -15.49
N ARG A 145 10.32 10.34 -16.48
CA ARG A 145 10.05 10.05 -17.89
C ARG A 145 10.95 8.96 -18.47
N LEU A 146 12.24 8.97 -18.12
CA LEU A 146 13.20 7.95 -18.55
C LEU A 146 12.78 6.55 -18.05
N PHE A 147 12.39 6.45 -16.78
CA PHE A 147 11.88 5.21 -16.17
C PHE A 147 10.43 4.89 -16.54
N ARG A 148 9.78 5.71 -17.39
CA ARG A 148 8.38 5.57 -17.81
C ARG A 148 7.44 5.36 -16.62
N MET A 149 7.66 6.12 -15.56
CA MET A 149 6.84 6.06 -14.35
C MET A 149 5.42 6.53 -14.68
N ARG A 150 4.43 5.75 -14.27
CA ARG A 150 3.01 6.04 -14.51
C ARG A 150 2.25 5.96 -13.20
N ASP A 151 1.21 6.78 -13.08
CA ASP A 151 0.30 6.75 -11.94
C ASP A 151 -1.08 6.22 -12.34
N LEU A 152 -1.09 4.99 -12.84
CA LEU A 152 -2.30 4.34 -13.34
C LEU A 152 -2.93 3.38 -12.33
N VAL A 153 -2.21 3.00 -11.27
CA VAL A 153 -2.67 2.04 -10.25
C VAL A 153 -3.97 2.48 -9.56
N VAL A 154 -4.29 3.78 -9.60
CA VAL A 154 -5.53 4.33 -9.06
C VAL A 154 -6.74 3.91 -9.90
N GLU A 155 -6.60 3.86 -11.22
CA GLU A 155 -7.70 3.74 -12.19
C GLU A 155 -7.69 2.44 -13.01
N GLU A 156 -6.50 1.95 -13.36
CA GLU A 156 -6.30 0.81 -14.26
C GLU A 156 -5.59 -0.33 -13.52
N ASP A 157 -6.07 -1.53 -13.79
CA ASP A 157 -5.31 -2.74 -13.48
C ASP A 157 -4.14 -2.89 -14.46
N LEU A 158 -3.00 -3.37 -13.97
CA LEU A 158 -1.78 -3.60 -14.75
C LEU A 158 -2.03 -4.55 -15.92
N CYS A 159 -2.85 -5.58 -15.70
CA CYS A 159 -3.22 -6.55 -16.73
C CYS A 159 -4.14 -5.94 -17.80
N GLN A 160 -5.04 -5.05 -17.41
CA GLN A 160 -6.03 -4.42 -18.29
C GLN A 160 -5.37 -3.46 -19.28
N ALA A 161 -4.41 -2.66 -18.83
CA ALA A 161 -3.74 -1.65 -19.67
C ALA A 161 -3.02 -2.26 -20.89
N GLY A 162 -2.55 -3.51 -20.78
CA GLY A 162 -1.95 -4.26 -21.89
C GLY A 162 -2.98 -4.85 -22.83
N TRP A 163 -4.03 -5.48 -22.29
CA TRP A 163 -5.07 -6.16 -23.05
C TRP A 163 -5.87 -5.20 -23.93
N GLU A 164 -6.34 -4.07 -23.38
CA GLU A 164 -7.16 -3.10 -24.13
C GLU A 164 -6.41 -2.49 -25.31
N LYS A 165 -5.11 -2.22 -25.14
CA LYS A 165 -4.24 -1.75 -26.24
C LYS A 165 -4.07 -2.80 -27.33
N TRP A 166 -3.95 -4.08 -26.96
CA TRP A 166 -3.86 -5.17 -27.93
C TRP A 166 -5.18 -5.39 -28.68
N GLU A 167 -6.30 -5.42 -27.97
CA GLU A 167 -7.65 -5.57 -28.54
C GLU A 167 -7.96 -4.45 -29.54
N SER A 168 -7.68 -3.19 -29.15
CA SER A 168 -7.87 -2.01 -30.00
C SER A 168 -7.07 -2.10 -31.30
N LYS A 169 -5.80 -2.53 -31.22
CA LYS A 169 -4.96 -2.76 -32.42
C LYS A 169 -5.51 -3.88 -33.30
N ARG A 170 -6.00 -4.96 -32.71
CA ARG A 170 -6.57 -6.11 -33.44
C ARG A 170 -7.83 -5.71 -34.21
N ILE A 171 -8.73 -4.94 -33.59
CA ILE A 171 -9.94 -4.44 -34.23
C ILE A 171 -9.60 -3.46 -35.36
N ALA A 172 -8.70 -2.51 -35.12
CA ALA A 172 -8.25 -1.56 -36.15
C ALA A 172 -7.66 -2.28 -37.38
N ASN A 173 -6.83 -3.31 -37.16
CA ASN A 173 -6.25 -4.12 -38.23
C ASN A 173 -7.28 -4.93 -39.02
N LYS A 174 -8.34 -5.44 -38.37
CA LYS A 174 -9.46 -6.12 -39.05
C LYS A 174 -10.27 -5.15 -39.92
N GLY A 175 -10.56 -3.95 -39.41
CA GLY A 175 -11.26 -2.91 -40.17
C GLY A 175 -10.49 -2.42 -41.40
N SER A 176 -9.16 -2.28 -41.29
CA SER A 176 -8.31 -1.91 -42.43
C SER A 176 -8.24 -3.00 -43.50
N LYS A 177 -8.27 -4.29 -43.14
CA LYS A 177 -8.30 -5.39 -44.11
C LYS A 177 -9.65 -5.49 -44.83
N GLY A 178 -10.77 -5.25 -44.13
CA GLY A 178 -12.10 -5.24 -44.74
C GLY A 178 -12.30 -4.11 -45.77
N LYS A 179 -11.66 -2.94 -45.57
CA LYS A 179 -11.68 -1.82 -46.53
C LYS A 179 -10.81 -2.02 -47.78
N LYS A 180 -9.83 -2.93 -47.77
CA LYS A 180 -8.95 -3.22 -48.92
C LYS A 180 -9.50 -4.28 -49.88
N ILE A 181 -10.60 -4.95 -49.53
CA ILE A 181 -11.17 -6.09 -50.27
C ILE A 181 -12.48 -5.69 -51.00
N ARG A 182 -12.93 -4.44 -50.88
CA ARG A 182 -14.00 -3.84 -51.69
C ARG A 182 -13.39 -2.83 -52.65
#